data_AF-A0A9P0CPH4-F1
#
_entry.id   AF-A0A9P0CPH4-F1
#
_cell.length_a   1.000
_cell.length_b   1.000
_cell.length_c   1.000
_cell.angle_alpha   90.00
_cell.angle_beta   90.00
_cell.angle_gamma   90.00
#
_symmetry.space_group_name_H-M   'P 1'
#
loop_
_entity.id
_entity.type
_entity.pdbx_description
1 polymer ?
#
loop_
_entity_poly.entity_id
_entity_poly.type
_entity_poly.pdbx_seq_one_letter_code
_entity_poly.pdbx_strand_id
1 'polypeptide(L)'
;MAGLFSFMEGYNQFMKEHADPRTKDWFLSGQPGRLILILVTYFYFCTKVGPRYMKGRKPYELKKTIQFYNFLQVVGSAYLFYEGLAAGWTEYSFTCQPVVPGEKGQRMARGVWLYFICKLIELLDTVFFVLRKKFNQVSYLHLYHHTLMPVCAWIGVTFLPGGHGTLLGLINCFIHVIMYSYYFLSSLGPQYQKYLWWKKHVTALQMVNIKLFS
;
A
#
# COMPACT_ATOMS: atom_id res chain seq x y z
N MET A 1 -9.31 -23.11 24.89
CA MET A 1 -9.79 -23.56 23.56
C MET A 1 -11.21 -23.07 23.28
N ALA A 2 -12.19 -23.28 24.18
CA ALA A 2 -13.59 -22.84 23.98
C ALA A 2 -13.79 -21.35 23.61
N GLY A 3 -13.08 -20.42 24.27
CA GLY A 3 -13.20 -18.99 23.95
C GLY A 3 -12.66 -18.59 22.57
N LEU A 4 -11.68 -19.32 22.04
CA LEU A 4 -11.08 -19.05 20.72
C LEU A 4 -12.01 -19.54 19.60
N PHE A 5 -12.70 -20.67 19.81
CA PHE A 5 -13.75 -21.15 18.93
C PHE A 5 -14.96 -20.21 18.90
N SER A 6 -15.45 -19.77 20.07
CA SER A 6 -16.55 -18.81 20.16
C SER A 6 -16.23 -17.47 19.49
N PHE A 7 -15.00 -16.97 19.64
CA PHE A 7 -14.54 -15.78 18.92
C PHE A 7 -14.48 -16.00 17.40
N MET A 8 -13.95 -17.14 16.94
CA MET A 8 -13.89 -17.48 15.52
C MET A 8 -15.28 -17.62 14.89
N GLU A 9 -16.24 -18.21 15.60
CA GLU A 9 -17.62 -18.33 15.15
C GLU A 9 -18.29 -16.95 15.04
N GLY A 10 -18.16 -16.11 16.06
CA GLY A 10 -18.66 -14.73 16.03
C GLY A 10 -18.05 -13.90 14.90
N TYR A 11 -16.74 -14.06 14.67
CA TYR A 11 -16.05 -13.43 13.56
C TYR A 11 -16.57 -13.91 12.20
N ASN A 12 -16.70 -15.22 12.00
CA ASN A 12 -17.21 -15.79 10.75
C ASN A 12 -18.64 -15.32 10.45
N GLN A 13 -19.48 -15.20 11.49
CA GLN A 13 -20.84 -14.68 11.34
C GLN A 13 -20.83 -13.20 10.93
N PHE A 14 -20.05 -12.36 11.61
CA PHE A 14 -19.91 -10.95 11.27
C PHE A 14 -19.48 -10.74 9.82
N MET A 15 -18.47 -11.50 9.38
CA MET A 15 -17.97 -11.44 8.01
C MET A 15 -19.00 -11.90 6.99
N LYS A 16 -19.79 -12.94 7.31
CA LYS A 16 -20.86 -13.41 6.44
C LYS A 16 -21.96 -12.36 6.24
N GLU A 17 -22.23 -11.56 7.26
CA GLU A 17 -23.27 -10.54 7.24
C GLU A 17 -22.81 -9.22 6.59
N HIS A 18 -21.56 -8.82 6.79
CA HIS A 18 -21.10 -7.47 6.45
C HIS A 18 -20.08 -7.41 5.31
N ALA A 19 -19.38 -8.50 4.99
CA ALA A 19 -18.38 -8.47 3.93
C ALA A 19 -19.03 -8.44 2.54
N ASP A 20 -18.40 -7.71 1.61
CA ASP A 20 -18.88 -7.63 0.25
C ASP A 20 -18.72 -9.00 -0.45
N PRO A 21 -19.81 -9.59 -0.98
CA PRO A 21 -19.75 -10.92 -1.59
C PRO A 21 -18.83 -10.98 -2.81
N ARG A 22 -18.57 -9.84 -3.48
CA ARG A 22 -17.74 -9.78 -4.70
C ARG A 22 -16.26 -10.05 -4.43
N THR A 23 -15.79 -9.80 -3.21
CA THR A 23 -14.37 -9.89 -2.85
C THR A 23 -14.06 -11.04 -1.91
N LYS A 24 -15.09 -11.77 -1.43
CA LYS A 24 -14.97 -12.86 -0.45
C LYS A 24 -13.88 -13.89 -0.77
N ASP A 25 -13.81 -14.34 -2.03
CA ASP A 25 -12.91 -15.43 -2.42
C ASP A 25 -11.54 -14.93 -2.90
N TRP A 26 -11.29 -13.62 -2.84
CA TRP A 26 -10.03 -13.05 -3.30
C TRP A 26 -8.92 -13.24 -2.29
N PHE A 27 -7.69 -13.36 -2.80
CA PHE A 27 -6.53 -13.62 -1.96
C PHE A 27 -6.38 -12.56 -0.86
N LEU A 28 -6.29 -13.04 0.39
CA LEU A 28 -6.22 -12.27 1.65
C LEU A 28 -7.45 -11.39 1.98
N SER A 29 -8.46 -11.34 1.11
CA SER A 29 -9.74 -10.70 1.42
C SER A 29 -10.46 -11.51 2.51
N GLY A 30 -11.07 -10.80 3.47
CA GLY A 30 -11.82 -11.43 4.56
C GLY A 30 -11.01 -12.32 5.53
N GLN A 31 -9.67 -12.31 5.45
CA GLN A 31 -8.79 -13.14 6.29
C GLN A 31 -7.83 -12.29 7.13
N PRO A 32 -8.30 -11.63 8.21
CA PRO A 32 -7.53 -10.68 8.99
C PRO A 32 -6.38 -11.36 9.72
N GLY A 33 -6.53 -12.63 10.11
CA GLY A 33 -5.46 -13.39 10.75
C GLY A 33 -4.20 -13.48 9.88
N ARG A 34 -4.36 -13.65 8.55
CA ARG A 34 -3.22 -13.69 7.62
C ARG A 34 -2.57 -12.32 7.46
N LEU A 35 -3.37 -11.25 7.38
CA LEU A 35 -2.86 -9.89 7.33
C LEU A 35 -2.11 -9.52 8.62
N ILE A 36 -2.68 -9.80 9.79
CA ILE A 36 -2.06 -9.55 11.09
C ILE A 36 -0.73 -10.30 11.18
N LEU A 37 -0.68 -11.56 10.75
CA LEU A 37 0.57 -12.33 10.75
C LEU A 37 1.66 -11.66 9.88
N ILE A 38 1.31 -11.19 8.68
CA ILE A 38 2.22 -10.46 7.79
C ILE A 38 2.72 -9.19 8.48
N LEU A 39 1.82 -8.38 9.04
CA LEU A 39 2.17 -7.10 9.68
C LEU A 39 3.00 -7.27 10.94
N VAL A 40 2.69 -8.24 11.79
CA VAL A 40 3.46 -8.55 13.00
C VAL A 40 4.85 -9.03 12.64
N THR A 41 4.95 -9.92 11.64
CA THR A 41 6.25 -10.43 11.16
C THR A 41 7.08 -9.31 10.54
N TYR A 42 6.46 -8.46 9.71
CA TYR A 42 7.08 -7.27 9.14
C TYR A 42 7.60 -6.32 10.25
N PHE A 43 6.77 -5.97 11.21
CA PHE A 43 7.12 -5.05 12.29
C PHE A 43 8.26 -5.61 13.15
N TYR A 44 8.18 -6.90 13.51
CA TYR A 44 9.22 -7.59 14.27
C TYR A 44 10.55 -7.66 13.49
N PHE A 45 10.48 -7.92 12.18
CA PHE A 45 11.65 -7.91 11.31
C PHE A 45 12.30 -6.52 11.25
N CYS A 46 11.53 -5.47 10.97
CA CYS A 46 12.08 -4.13 10.78
C CYS A 46 12.64 -3.52 12.07
N THR A 47 12.07 -3.83 13.22
CA THR A 47 12.46 -3.21 14.51
C THR A 47 13.49 -4.01 15.30
N LYS A 48 13.51 -5.35 15.18
CA LYS A 48 14.36 -6.22 16.00
C LYS A 48 15.29 -7.09 15.16
N VAL A 49 14.74 -7.98 14.33
CA VAL A 49 15.53 -9.04 13.68
C VAL A 49 16.48 -8.46 12.63
N GLY A 50 15.98 -7.64 11.72
CA GLY A 50 16.76 -7.05 10.63
C GLY A 50 17.90 -6.16 11.14
N PRO A 51 17.68 -5.21 12.05
CA PRO A 51 18.76 -4.42 12.65
C PRO A 51 19.82 -5.28 13.36
N ARG A 52 19.40 -6.30 14.13
CA ARG A 52 20.31 -7.23 14.82
C ARG A 52 21.13 -8.06 13.83
N TYR A 53 20.49 -8.57 12.78
CA TYR A 53 21.14 -9.32 11.70
C TYR A 53 22.17 -8.47 10.94
N MET A 54 21.89 -7.20 10.75
CA MET A 54 22.78 -6.27 10.03
C MET A 54 23.93 -5.73 10.91
N LYS A 55 23.90 -5.86 12.25
CA LYS A 55 24.90 -5.26 13.15
C LYS A 55 26.35 -5.54 12.72
N GLY A 56 26.66 -6.81 12.41
CA GLY A 56 28.00 -7.25 11.99
C GLY A 56 28.24 -7.29 10.47
N ARG A 57 27.30 -6.84 9.63
CA ARG A 57 27.39 -6.97 8.17
C ARG A 57 27.59 -5.62 7.48
N LYS A 58 28.22 -5.61 6.30
CA LYS A 58 28.23 -4.43 5.43
C LYS A 58 26.82 -4.19 4.84
N PRO A 59 26.43 -2.94 4.55
CA PRO A 59 25.14 -2.65 3.90
C PRO A 59 25.09 -3.31 2.52
N TYR A 60 23.95 -3.92 2.17
CA TYR A 60 23.80 -4.59 0.87
C TYR A 60 23.72 -3.59 -0.29
N GLU A 61 24.36 -3.90 -1.40
CA GLU A 61 24.28 -3.13 -2.65
C GLU A 61 23.08 -3.54 -3.51
N LEU A 62 21.88 -3.18 -3.07
CA LEU A 62 20.62 -3.56 -3.73
C LEU A 62 20.20 -2.60 -4.86
N LYS A 63 21.14 -1.94 -5.54
CA LYS A 63 20.83 -0.85 -6.49
C LYS A 63 19.89 -1.31 -7.62
N LYS A 64 20.24 -2.41 -8.31
CA LYS A 64 19.43 -2.96 -9.41
C LYS A 64 18.08 -3.48 -8.94
N THR A 65 18.04 -4.12 -7.77
CA THR A 65 16.80 -4.61 -7.16
C THR A 65 15.84 -3.47 -6.85
N ILE A 66 16.33 -2.38 -6.24
CA ILE A 66 15.53 -1.20 -5.92
C ILE A 66 15.10 -0.46 -7.19
N GLN A 67 15.95 -0.41 -8.23
CA GLN A 67 15.58 0.12 -9.55
C GLN A 67 14.39 -0.64 -10.13
N PHE A 68 14.48 -1.95 -10.21
CA PHE A 68 13.42 -2.80 -10.74
C PHE A 68 12.13 -2.68 -9.91
N TYR A 69 12.27 -2.71 -8.58
CA TYR A 69 11.17 -2.52 -7.65
C TYR A 69 10.47 -1.16 -7.85
N ASN A 70 11.22 -0.05 -7.91
CA ASN A 70 10.65 1.28 -8.14
C ASN A 70 9.95 1.36 -9.50
N PHE A 71 10.52 0.74 -10.54
CA PHE A 71 9.88 0.66 -11.85
C PHE A 71 8.54 -0.08 -11.79
N LEU A 72 8.49 -1.25 -11.13
CA LEU A 72 7.25 -1.98 -10.92
C LEU A 72 6.22 -1.17 -10.12
N GLN A 73 6.65 -0.41 -9.12
CA GLN A 73 5.77 0.47 -8.35
C GLN A 73 5.18 1.60 -9.21
N VAL A 74 5.97 2.18 -10.12
CA VAL A 74 5.47 3.17 -11.09
C VAL A 74 4.41 2.56 -11.98
N VAL A 75 4.70 1.40 -12.59
CA VAL A 75 3.77 0.72 -13.50
C VAL A 75 2.49 0.33 -12.76
N GLY A 76 2.61 -0.27 -11.57
CA GLY A 76 1.46 -0.66 -10.75
C GLY A 76 0.59 0.53 -10.33
N SER A 77 1.22 1.62 -9.89
CA SER A 77 0.50 2.85 -9.49
C SER A 77 -0.18 3.53 -10.68
N ALA A 78 0.47 3.54 -11.85
CA ALA A 78 -0.11 4.10 -13.07
C ALA A 78 -1.30 3.26 -13.57
N TYR A 79 -1.17 1.93 -13.52
CA TYR A 79 -2.26 1.02 -13.84
C TYR A 79 -3.45 1.20 -12.91
N LEU A 80 -3.23 1.28 -11.59
CA LEU A 80 -4.29 1.51 -10.61
C LEU A 80 -4.96 2.88 -10.79
N PHE A 81 -4.19 3.91 -11.12
CA PHE A 81 -4.74 5.23 -11.43
C PHE A 81 -5.64 5.17 -12.67
N TYR A 82 -5.20 4.52 -13.74
CA TYR A 82 -6.01 4.29 -14.93
C TYR A 82 -7.28 3.48 -14.63
N GLU A 83 -7.16 2.39 -13.87
CA GLU A 83 -8.31 1.56 -13.48
C GLU A 83 -9.32 2.36 -12.66
N GLY A 84 -8.87 3.22 -11.73
CA GLY A 84 -9.77 4.08 -10.96
C GLY A 84 -10.53 5.08 -11.83
N LEU A 85 -9.86 5.70 -12.81
CA LEU A 85 -10.50 6.61 -13.78
C LEU A 85 -11.51 5.88 -14.67
N ALA A 86 -11.10 4.73 -15.22
CA ALA A 86 -11.92 3.93 -16.13
C ALA A 86 -13.09 3.22 -15.44
N ALA A 87 -12.95 2.88 -14.16
CA ALA A 87 -14.00 2.23 -13.38
C ALA A 87 -15.07 3.20 -12.87
N GLY A 88 -14.78 4.51 -12.78
CA GLY A 88 -15.82 5.47 -12.39
C GLY A 88 -15.40 6.92 -12.20
N TRP A 89 -14.14 7.24 -11.86
CA TRP A 89 -13.76 8.62 -11.49
C TRP A 89 -13.79 9.65 -12.64
N THR A 90 -14.10 9.23 -13.86
CA THR A 90 -14.46 10.11 -14.99
C THR A 90 -15.93 10.57 -14.97
N GLU A 91 -16.80 9.82 -14.29
CA GLU A 91 -18.26 10.04 -14.24
C GLU A 91 -18.78 10.21 -12.80
N TYR A 92 -18.00 9.86 -11.78
CA TYR A 92 -18.38 9.92 -10.38
C TYR A 92 -18.51 11.35 -9.87
N SER A 93 -19.42 11.54 -8.93
CA SER A 93 -19.51 12.80 -8.20
C SER A 93 -18.32 12.93 -7.25
N PHE A 94 -17.74 14.13 -7.20
CA PHE A 94 -16.74 14.49 -6.19
C PHE A 94 -17.35 14.67 -4.80
N THR A 95 -18.68 14.64 -4.67
CA THR A 95 -19.41 14.70 -3.40
C THR A 95 -20.28 13.45 -3.22
N CYS A 96 -20.11 12.76 -2.08
CA CYS A 96 -20.90 11.59 -1.65
C CYS A 96 -21.17 10.55 -2.74
N GLN A 97 -20.15 9.78 -3.10
CA GLN A 97 -20.26 8.72 -4.10
C GLN A 97 -20.58 7.36 -3.47
N PRO A 98 -21.73 6.73 -3.77
CA PRO A 98 -22.06 5.39 -3.28
C PRO A 98 -21.27 4.29 -3.99
N VAL A 99 -21.26 3.09 -3.40
CA VAL A 99 -20.73 1.89 -4.05
C VAL A 99 -21.72 1.46 -5.13
N VAL A 100 -21.29 1.51 -6.40
CA VAL A 100 -22.14 1.15 -7.54
C VAL A 100 -22.03 -0.36 -7.84
N PRO A 101 -23.16 -1.07 -8.07
CA PRO A 101 -23.15 -2.46 -8.52
C PRO A 101 -22.86 -2.58 -10.03
N GLY A 102 -22.73 -3.82 -10.54
CA GLY A 102 -22.52 -4.09 -11.97
C GLY A 102 -21.05 -4.12 -12.40
N GLU A 103 -20.81 -4.09 -13.72
CA GLU A 103 -19.47 -4.32 -14.30
C GLU A 103 -18.44 -3.25 -13.87
N LYS A 104 -18.82 -1.97 -13.91
CA LYS A 104 -17.99 -0.86 -13.40
C LYS A 104 -17.67 -1.01 -11.91
N GLY A 105 -18.66 -1.43 -11.12
CA GLY A 105 -18.50 -1.74 -9.70
C GLY A 105 -17.52 -2.89 -9.45
N GLN A 106 -17.60 -3.96 -10.26
CA GLN A 106 -16.69 -5.09 -10.19
C GLN A 106 -15.26 -4.71 -10.58
N ARG A 107 -15.11 -3.86 -11.60
CA ARG A 107 -13.81 -3.30 -12.00
C ARG A 107 -13.19 -2.45 -10.89
N MET A 108 -13.99 -1.56 -10.28
CA MET A 108 -13.55 -0.78 -9.12
C MET A 108 -13.11 -1.68 -7.95
N ALA A 109 -13.90 -2.71 -7.63
CA ALA A 109 -13.55 -3.67 -6.58
C ALA A 109 -12.20 -4.33 -6.86
N ARG A 110 -11.94 -4.78 -8.10
CA ARG A 110 -10.65 -5.34 -8.51
C ARG A 110 -9.51 -4.32 -8.34
N GLY A 111 -9.75 -3.06 -8.69
CA GLY A 111 -8.81 -1.96 -8.46
C GLY A 111 -8.48 -1.78 -6.97
N VAL A 112 -9.49 -1.77 -6.09
CA VAL A 112 -9.31 -1.67 -4.63
C VAL A 112 -8.53 -2.87 -4.08
N TRP A 113 -8.80 -4.08 -4.57
CA TRP A 113 -8.03 -5.27 -4.17
C TRP A 113 -6.58 -5.20 -4.64
N LEU A 114 -6.33 -4.81 -5.89
CA LEU A 114 -4.97 -4.62 -6.40
C LEU A 114 -4.23 -3.52 -5.62
N TYR A 115 -4.91 -2.44 -5.23
CA TYR A 115 -4.36 -1.40 -4.36
C TYR A 115 -3.93 -1.97 -3.00
N PHE A 116 -4.75 -2.83 -2.38
CA PHE A 116 -4.39 -3.53 -1.16
C PHE A 116 -3.13 -4.39 -1.34
N ILE A 117 -3.02 -5.16 -2.43
CA ILE A 117 -1.82 -5.93 -2.74
C ILE A 117 -0.59 -5.02 -2.92
N CYS A 118 -0.73 -3.89 -3.62
CA CYS A 118 0.35 -2.91 -3.75
C CYS A 118 0.80 -2.39 -2.38
N LYS A 119 -0.11 -2.11 -1.45
CA LYS A 119 0.24 -1.70 -0.08
C LYS A 119 1.00 -2.76 0.71
N LEU A 120 0.73 -4.04 0.48
CA LEU A 120 1.55 -5.12 1.05
C LEU A 120 2.96 -5.15 0.43
N ILE A 121 3.08 -4.91 -0.88
CA ILE A 121 4.38 -4.85 -1.56
C ILE A 121 5.21 -3.65 -1.08
N GLU A 122 4.57 -2.52 -0.79
CA GLU A 122 5.22 -1.30 -0.24
C GLU A 122 5.90 -1.53 1.12
N LEU A 123 5.52 -2.58 1.87
CA LEU A 123 6.25 -2.97 3.09
C LEU A 123 7.72 -3.29 2.81
N LEU A 124 8.07 -3.69 1.59
CA LEU A 124 9.44 -3.96 1.18
C LEU A 124 10.34 -2.70 1.21
N ASP A 125 9.78 -1.50 1.15
CA ASP A 125 10.56 -0.25 1.26
C ASP A 125 11.36 -0.21 2.56
N THR A 126 10.70 -0.51 3.67
CA THR A 126 11.31 -0.54 5.00
C THR A 126 12.30 -1.70 5.13
N VAL A 127 12.01 -2.85 4.50
CA VAL A 127 12.95 -3.98 4.44
C VAL A 127 14.24 -3.56 3.72
N PHE A 128 14.14 -2.86 2.58
CA PHE A 128 15.30 -2.33 1.87
C PHE A 128 16.07 -1.30 2.70
N PHE A 129 15.40 -0.43 3.45
CA PHE A 129 16.08 0.51 4.35
C PHE A 129 16.90 -0.20 5.43
N VAL A 130 16.33 -1.24 6.04
CA VAL A 130 17.02 -2.06 7.06
C VAL A 130 18.22 -2.78 6.46
N LEU A 131 18.07 -3.45 5.31
CA LEU A 131 19.15 -4.17 4.64
C LEU A 131 20.27 -3.25 4.13
N ARG A 132 19.97 -1.97 3.87
CA ARG A 132 20.97 -0.96 3.48
C ARG A 132 21.54 -0.17 4.65
N LYS A 133 21.19 -0.52 5.89
CA LYS A 133 21.54 0.23 7.11
C LYS A 133 21.14 1.71 7.07
N LYS A 134 20.03 2.03 6.41
CA LYS A 134 19.46 3.39 6.34
C LYS A 134 18.39 3.60 7.41
N PHE A 135 18.74 3.31 8.68
CA PHE A 135 17.81 3.39 9.80
C PHE A 135 17.21 4.79 10.03
N ASN A 136 17.92 5.86 9.63
CA ASN A 136 17.40 7.23 9.68
C ASN A 136 16.16 7.44 8.79
N GLN A 137 15.93 6.57 7.80
CA GLN A 137 14.74 6.60 6.94
C GLN A 137 13.56 5.82 7.55
N VAL A 138 13.81 4.95 8.52
CA VAL A 138 12.79 4.18 9.25
C VAL A 138 12.33 5.01 10.46
N SER A 139 11.60 6.09 10.18
CA SER A 139 11.00 6.92 11.24
C SER A 139 9.76 6.24 11.84
N TYR A 140 9.35 6.70 13.02
CA TYR A 140 8.08 6.26 13.62
C TYR A 140 6.90 6.48 12.68
N LEU A 141 6.83 7.66 12.06
CA LEU A 141 5.77 8.02 11.11
C LEU A 141 5.75 7.09 9.90
N HIS A 142 6.92 6.77 9.34
CA HIS A 142 7.04 5.83 8.22
C HIS A 142 6.51 4.45 8.60
N LEU A 143 6.96 3.92 9.74
CA LEU A 143 6.56 2.58 10.20
C LEU A 143 5.07 2.52 10.56
N TYR A 144 4.54 3.56 11.21
CA TYR A 144 3.12 3.70 11.53
C TYR A 144 2.27 3.71 10.26
N HIS A 145 2.57 4.60 9.31
CA HIS A 145 1.85 4.73 8.05
C HIS A 145 1.89 3.43 7.23
N HIS A 146 3.07 2.82 7.05
CA HIS A 146 3.18 1.56 6.29
C HIS A 146 2.51 0.38 6.98
N THR A 147 2.24 0.44 8.29
CA THR A 147 1.47 -0.61 8.99
C THR A 147 -0.04 -0.37 8.88
N LEU A 148 -0.47 0.89 9.00
CA LEU A 148 -1.89 1.27 8.98
C LEU A 148 -2.49 1.18 7.57
N MET A 149 -1.75 1.60 6.55
CA MET A 149 -2.25 1.66 5.16
C MET A 149 -2.76 0.31 4.63
N PRO A 150 -2.04 -0.82 4.80
CA PRO A 150 -2.56 -2.14 4.42
C PRO A 150 -3.80 -2.55 5.22
N VAL A 151 -3.93 -2.12 6.48
CA VAL A 151 -5.13 -2.40 7.30
C VAL A 151 -6.33 -1.64 6.76
N CYS A 152 -6.19 -0.33 6.49
CA CYS A 152 -7.24 0.48 5.89
C CYS A 152 -7.64 -0.07 4.51
N ALA A 153 -6.67 -0.45 3.68
CA ALA A 153 -6.95 -1.05 2.37
C ALA A 153 -7.64 -2.41 2.48
N TRP A 154 -7.32 -3.22 3.49
CA TRP A 154 -8.00 -4.48 3.77
C TRP A 154 -9.46 -4.28 4.20
N ILE A 155 -9.73 -3.28 5.06
CA ILE A 155 -11.10 -2.90 5.42
C ILE A 155 -11.86 -2.43 4.17
N GLY A 156 -11.22 -1.60 3.33
CA GLY A 156 -11.77 -1.14 2.06
C GLY A 156 -12.17 -2.28 1.13
N VAL A 157 -11.28 -3.23 0.85
CA VAL A 157 -11.61 -4.36 -0.05
C VAL A 157 -12.66 -5.30 0.54
N THR A 158 -12.69 -5.45 1.87
CA THR A 158 -13.57 -6.40 2.55
C THR A 158 -15.00 -5.88 2.68
N PHE A 159 -15.18 -4.60 3.01
CA PHE A 159 -16.51 -4.05 3.35
C PHE A 159 -17.01 -3.00 2.36
N LEU A 160 -16.11 -2.23 1.74
CA LEU A 160 -16.47 -1.09 0.89
C LEU A 160 -15.60 -1.03 -0.38
N PRO A 161 -15.66 -2.04 -1.28
CA PRO A 161 -14.81 -2.11 -2.46
C PRO A 161 -15.30 -1.18 -3.58
N GLY A 162 -15.43 0.11 -3.27
CA GLY A 162 -15.93 1.15 -4.15
C GLY A 162 -16.35 2.43 -3.40
N GLY A 163 -17.03 3.33 -4.09
CA GLY A 163 -17.57 4.56 -3.50
C GLY A 163 -16.50 5.63 -3.22
N HIS A 164 -16.88 6.64 -2.43
CA HIS A 164 -16.11 7.87 -2.26
C HIS A 164 -14.70 7.65 -1.69
N GLY A 165 -14.50 6.65 -0.82
CA GLY A 165 -13.19 6.34 -0.24
C GLY A 165 -12.11 5.99 -1.29
N THR A 166 -12.53 5.53 -2.48
CA THR A 166 -11.61 5.24 -3.58
C THR A 166 -10.97 6.49 -4.19
N LEU A 167 -11.51 7.69 -3.93
CA LEU A 167 -10.92 8.96 -4.37
C LEU A 167 -9.55 9.18 -3.74
N LEU A 168 -9.47 8.92 -2.43
CA LEU A 168 -8.21 9.02 -1.71
C LEU A 168 -7.21 8.05 -2.34
N GLY A 169 -7.61 6.79 -2.54
CA GLY A 169 -6.79 5.78 -3.22
C GLY A 169 -6.29 6.22 -4.59
N LEU A 170 -7.14 6.87 -5.39
CA LEU A 170 -6.79 7.43 -6.70
C LEU A 170 -5.70 8.52 -6.58
N ILE A 171 -5.88 9.49 -5.67
CA ILE A 171 -4.91 10.55 -5.40
C ILE A 171 -3.58 9.96 -4.93
N ASN A 172 -3.62 8.95 -4.06
CA ASN A 172 -2.44 8.25 -3.57
C ASN A 172 -1.67 7.57 -4.71
N CYS A 173 -2.36 6.87 -5.61
CA CYS A 173 -1.75 6.24 -6.78
C CYS A 173 -1.07 7.28 -7.67
N PHE A 174 -1.71 8.42 -7.92
CA PHE A 174 -1.12 9.52 -8.68
C PHE A 174 0.16 10.06 -8.04
N ILE A 175 0.15 10.31 -6.73
CA ILE A 175 1.33 10.76 -5.99
C ILE A 175 2.43 9.68 -6.02
N HIS A 176 2.06 8.40 -5.92
CA HIS A 176 2.99 7.28 -5.98
C HIS A 176 3.65 7.15 -7.36
N VAL A 177 2.93 7.40 -8.46
CA VAL A 177 3.54 7.48 -9.80
C VAL A 177 4.65 8.53 -9.81
N ILE A 178 4.40 9.73 -9.28
CA ILE A 178 5.39 10.82 -9.24
C ILE A 178 6.57 10.45 -8.33
N MET A 179 6.29 9.95 -7.12
CA MET A 179 7.30 9.65 -6.12
C MET A 179 8.24 8.51 -6.56
N TYR A 180 7.69 7.38 -7.01
CA TYR A 180 8.51 6.25 -7.45
C TYR A 180 9.21 6.54 -8.79
N SER A 181 8.64 7.37 -9.66
CA SER A 181 9.34 7.86 -10.86
C SER A 181 10.58 8.68 -10.48
N TYR A 182 10.44 9.58 -9.49
CA TYR A 182 11.57 10.32 -8.95
C TYR A 182 12.63 9.37 -8.36
N TYR A 183 12.24 8.38 -7.56
CA TYR A 183 13.19 7.42 -6.98
C TYR A 183 13.88 6.57 -8.05
N PHE A 184 13.15 6.09 -9.07
CA PHE A 184 13.71 5.38 -10.20
C PHE A 184 14.73 6.24 -10.95
N LEU A 185 14.37 7.46 -11.37
CA LEU A 185 15.29 8.37 -12.07
C LEU A 185 16.51 8.73 -11.22
N SER A 186 16.33 8.96 -9.92
CA SER A 186 17.43 9.27 -8.99
C SER A 186 18.43 8.12 -8.87
N SER A 187 17.98 6.89 -9.09
CA SER A 187 18.81 5.69 -8.99
C SER A 187 19.62 5.41 -10.27
N LEU A 188 19.28 6.01 -11.41
CA LEU A 188 19.99 5.83 -12.69
C LEU A 188 21.40 6.47 -12.70
N GLY A 189 21.71 7.31 -11.71
CA GLY A 189 23.07 7.81 -11.45
C GLY A 189 23.20 9.33 -11.56
N PRO A 190 24.42 9.85 -11.33
CA PRO A 190 24.69 11.30 -11.25
C PRO A 190 24.25 12.09 -12.49
N GLN A 191 24.36 11.45 -13.67
CA GLN A 191 23.95 12.03 -14.95
C GLN A 191 22.46 12.39 -15.03
N TYR A 192 21.60 11.68 -14.31
CA TYR A 192 20.15 11.96 -14.23
C TYR A 192 19.80 12.80 -13.01
N GLN A 193 20.51 12.60 -11.90
CA GLN A 193 20.29 13.35 -10.65
C GLN A 193 20.43 14.87 -10.83
N LYS A 194 21.29 15.34 -11.73
CA LYS A 194 21.45 16.77 -12.03
C LYS A 194 20.18 17.45 -12.55
N TYR A 195 19.27 16.69 -13.17
CA TYR A 195 17.99 17.19 -13.69
C TYR A 195 16.85 17.12 -12.65
N LEU A 196 17.08 16.51 -11.49
CA LEU A 196 16.05 16.26 -10.46
C LEU A 196 15.91 17.43 -9.46
N TRP A 197 15.78 18.66 -9.97
CA TRP A 197 15.64 19.89 -9.17
C TRP A 197 14.37 19.91 -8.31
N TRP A 198 13.33 19.21 -8.75
CA TRP A 198 11.99 19.17 -8.15
C TRP A 198 11.84 18.23 -6.94
N LYS A 199 12.94 17.75 -6.34
CA LYS A 199 12.95 16.91 -5.12
C LYS A 199 12.05 17.47 -4.00
N LYS A 200 12.11 18.79 -3.79
CA LYS A 200 11.34 19.48 -2.73
C LYS A 200 9.83 19.34 -2.95
N HIS A 201 9.38 19.39 -4.19
CA HIS A 201 7.96 19.22 -4.54
C HIS A 201 7.50 17.78 -4.29
N VAL A 202 8.34 16.79 -4.63
CA VAL A 202 8.05 15.38 -4.31
C VAL A 202 7.90 15.17 -2.80
N THR A 203 8.79 15.76 -2.00
CA THR A 203 8.68 15.70 -0.54
C THR A 203 7.42 16.39 -0.02
N ALA A 204 7.04 17.54 -0.59
CA ALA A 204 5.80 18.22 -0.22
C ALA A 204 4.56 17.37 -0.54
N LEU A 205 4.51 16.76 -1.74
CA LEU A 205 3.44 15.84 -2.13
C LEU A 205 3.36 14.62 -1.21
N GLN A 206 4.51 14.06 -0.82
CA GLN A 206 4.57 12.94 0.12
C GLN A 206 4.02 13.33 1.51
N MET A 207 4.32 14.53 2.00
CA MET A 207 3.78 15.03 3.27
C MET A 207 2.26 15.26 3.21
N VAL A 208 1.75 15.78 2.09
CA VAL A 208 0.30 15.93 1.86
C VAL A 208 -0.38 14.58 1.84
N ASN A 209 0.19 13.60 1.13
CA ASN A 209 -0.31 12.24 1.07
C ASN A 209 -0.35 11.62 2.48
N ILE A 210 0.75 11.68 3.24
CA ILE A 210 0.75 11.14 4.61
C ILE A 210 -0.36 11.80 5.44
N LYS A 211 -0.52 13.12 5.39
CA LYS A 211 -1.58 13.83 6.14
C LYS A 211 -2.99 13.45 5.72
N LEU A 212 -3.23 13.17 4.45
CA LEU A 212 -4.55 12.72 3.95
C LEU A 212 -4.91 11.31 4.43
N PHE A 213 -3.92 10.54 4.86
CA PHE A 213 -4.03 9.13 5.17
C PHE A 213 -3.60 8.76 6.61
N SER A 214 -3.38 9.77 7.47
CA SER A 214 -2.99 9.62 8.88
C SER A 214 -4.16 9.84 9.83
#